data_AF-A0A8J3WJH0-F1
#
_entry.id   AF-A0A8J3WJH0-F1
#
_cell.length_a   1.000
_cell.length_b   1.000
_cell.length_c   1.000
_cell.angle_alpha   90.00
_cell.angle_beta   90.00
_cell.angle_gamma   90.00
#
_symmetry.space_group_name_H-M   'P 1'
#
loop_
_entity.id
_entity.type
_entity.pdbx_description
1 polymer ?
#
loop_
_entity_poly.entity_id
_entity_poly.type
_entity_poly.pdbx_seq_one_letter_code
_entity_poly.pdbx_strand_id
1 'polypeptide(L)'
;MSDPAATMGRMEKWREVRETLREFALRFPEAYEDHPWGETVIKVNKKIFVFLGIEEPTEKWNPTVGVKLPESHGHALALDGVEPSGYGLGKAGWVTIPLMGTLPETEVLLDWIEESYRAVAPKKLIAKLDLSEEA
;
A
#
# COMPACT_ATOMS: atom_id res chain seq x y z
N MET A 1 -18.28 25.99 4.28
CA MET A 1 -17.54 26.41 3.07
C MET A 1 -16.14 25.83 3.18
N SER A 2 -15.84 24.77 2.43
CA SER A 2 -14.50 24.15 2.45
C SER A 2 -13.50 25.09 1.79
N ASP A 3 -12.34 25.25 2.42
CA ASP A 3 -11.23 26.04 1.90
C ASP A 3 -10.66 25.34 0.63
N PRO A 4 -10.69 26.01 -0.54
CA PRO A 4 -10.16 25.45 -1.78
C PRO A 4 -8.65 25.17 -1.72
N ALA A 5 -7.88 25.89 -0.89
CA ALA A 5 -6.44 25.63 -0.71
C ALA A 5 -6.18 24.36 0.10
N ALA A 6 -6.99 24.08 1.12
CA ALA A 6 -6.91 22.83 1.89
C ALA A 6 -7.29 21.61 1.04
N THR A 7 -8.20 21.80 0.09
CA THR A 7 -8.56 20.76 -0.89
C THR A 7 -7.40 20.49 -1.85
N MET A 8 -6.79 21.54 -2.42
CA MET A 8 -5.64 21.42 -3.33
C MET A 8 -4.42 20.78 -2.66
N GLY A 9 -4.07 21.22 -1.44
CA GLY A 9 -2.94 20.66 -0.69
C GLY A 9 -3.13 19.20 -0.28
N ARG A 10 -4.38 18.77 -0.02
CA ARG A 10 -4.70 17.35 0.19
C ARG A 10 -4.61 16.54 -1.10
N MET A 11 -4.97 17.13 -2.25
CA MET A 11 -4.91 16.49 -3.56
C MET A 11 -3.47 16.23 -4.05
N GLU A 12 -2.51 17.07 -3.66
CA GLU A 12 -1.10 16.86 -4.02
C GLU A 12 -0.44 15.85 -3.07
N LYS A 13 -0.74 15.94 -1.77
CA LYS A 13 -0.15 15.07 -0.74
C LYS A 13 -0.41 13.57 -0.96
N TRP A 14 -1.61 13.17 -1.39
CA TRP A 14 -1.89 11.74 -1.58
C TRP A 14 -1.10 11.13 -2.75
N ARG A 15 -0.80 11.92 -3.79
CA ARG A 15 0.05 11.49 -4.91
C ARG A 15 1.49 11.31 -4.48
N GLU A 16 2.02 12.27 -3.72
CA GLU A 16 3.37 12.18 -3.16
C GLU A 16 3.51 10.93 -2.28
N VAL A 17 2.53 10.67 -1.40
CA VAL A 17 2.50 9.46 -0.59
C VAL A 17 2.43 8.22 -1.49
N ARG A 18 1.52 8.16 -2.46
CA ARG A 18 1.39 7.02 -3.38
C ARG A 18 2.71 6.72 -4.10
N GLU A 19 3.37 7.72 -4.66
CA GLU A 19 4.64 7.53 -5.35
C GLU A 19 5.76 7.12 -4.39
N THR A 20 5.81 7.69 -3.19
CA THR A 20 6.77 7.28 -2.15
C THR A 20 6.60 5.80 -1.80
N LEU A 21 5.37 5.35 -1.59
CA LEU A 21 5.03 3.95 -1.32
C LEU A 21 5.40 3.03 -2.48
N ARG A 22 5.12 3.46 -3.71
CA ARG A 22 5.46 2.74 -4.93
C ARG A 22 6.97 2.57 -5.08
N GLU A 23 7.72 3.66 -4.98
CA GLU A 23 9.18 3.65 -5.08
C GLU A 23 9.82 2.79 -4.00
N PHE A 24 9.32 2.87 -2.76
CA PHE A 24 9.81 2.04 -1.67
C PHE A 24 9.59 0.55 -1.92
N ALA A 25 8.36 0.16 -2.27
CA ALA A 25 8.03 -1.24 -2.57
C ALA A 25 8.87 -1.82 -3.72
N LEU A 26 9.22 -1.01 -4.73
CA LEU A 26 10.04 -1.42 -5.87
C LEU A 26 11.53 -1.63 -5.52
N ARG A 27 12.00 -1.18 -4.35
CA ARG A 27 13.36 -1.44 -3.88
C ARG A 27 13.55 -2.86 -3.37
N PHE A 28 12.45 -3.54 -3.02
CA PHE A 28 12.54 -4.88 -2.45
C PHE A 28 13.04 -5.91 -3.46
N PRO A 29 13.73 -6.97 -3.00
CA PRO A 29 14.27 -7.98 -3.89
C PRO A 29 13.21 -8.61 -4.81
N GLU A 30 13.47 -8.57 -6.11
CA GLU A 30 12.58 -9.13 -7.14
C GLU A 30 11.15 -8.54 -7.14
N ALA A 31 10.97 -7.35 -6.56
CA ALA A 31 9.74 -6.59 -6.70
C ALA A 31 9.64 -5.97 -8.10
N TYR A 32 8.44 -5.98 -8.68
CA TYR A 32 8.16 -5.33 -9.96
C TYR A 32 6.71 -4.86 -10.02
N GLU A 33 6.48 -3.86 -10.86
CA GLU A 33 5.16 -3.30 -11.15
C GLU A 33 4.45 -4.11 -12.25
N ASP A 34 3.15 -4.29 -12.10
CA ASP A 34 2.29 -4.94 -13.09
C ASP A 34 0.88 -4.31 -13.10
N HIS A 35 0.13 -4.52 -14.19
CA HIS A 35 -1.22 -3.98 -14.38
C HIS A 35 -2.22 -5.05 -14.83
N PRO A 36 -2.53 -6.04 -13.97
CA PRO A 36 -3.37 -7.19 -14.35
C PRO A 36 -4.80 -6.81 -14.77
N TRP A 37 -5.33 -5.69 -14.27
CA TRP A 37 -6.68 -5.21 -14.56
C TRP A 37 -6.72 -3.73 -14.95
N GLY A 38 -5.59 -3.16 -15.36
CA GLY A 38 -5.44 -1.71 -15.60
C GLY A 38 -5.18 -0.88 -14.34
N GLU A 39 -5.27 -1.48 -13.15
CA GLU A 39 -4.79 -0.91 -11.89
C GLU A 39 -3.33 -1.27 -11.65
N THR A 40 -2.60 -0.42 -10.91
CA THR A 40 -1.20 -0.68 -10.55
C THR A 40 -1.12 -1.62 -9.35
N VAL A 41 -0.34 -2.69 -9.49
CA VAL A 41 0.03 -3.58 -8.38
C VAL A 41 1.53 -3.79 -8.35
N ILE A 42 2.07 -4.08 -7.17
CA ILE A 42 3.47 -4.47 -7.00
C ILE A 42 3.51 -5.93 -6.58
N LYS A 43 4.29 -6.69 -7.33
CA LYS A 43 4.42 -8.13 -7.21
C LYS A 43 5.83 -8.51 -6.81
N VAL A 44 5.93 -9.59 -6.08
CA VAL A 44 7.16 -10.36 -5.88
C VAL A 44 6.96 -11.73 -6.51
N ASN A 45 7.83 -12.11 -7.43
CA ASN A 45 7.65 -13.29 -8.28
C ASN A 45 6.34 -13.31 -9.08
N LYS A 46 5.30 -13.99 -8.59
CA LYS A 46 3.96 -14.06 -9.23
C LYS A 46 2.85 -13.63 -8.30
N LYS A 47 3.19 -13.11 -7.11
CA LYS A 47 2.24 -12.78 -6.05
C LYS A 47 2.22 -11.28 -5.82
N ILE A 48 1.02 -10.72 -5.69
CA ILE A 48 0.82 -9.32 -5.32
C ILE A 48 1.11 -9.18 -3.82
N PHE A 49 1.86 -8.15 -3.45
CA PHE A 49 2.04 -7.72 -2.06
C PHE A 49 1.64 -6.27 -1.82
N VAL A 50 1.47 -5.45 -2.87
CA VAL A 50 0.84 -4.12 -2.76
C VAL A 50 -0.17 -3.95 -3.89
N PHE A 51 -1.37 -3.49 -3.56
CA PHE A 51 -2.30 -2.89 -4.51
C PHE A 51 -2.15 -1.36 -4.41
N LEU A 52 -1.85 -0.67 -5.51
CA LEU A 52 -1.81 0.81 -5.55
C LEU A 52 -3.08 1.42 -6.17
N GLY A 53 -4.02 0.56 -6.56
CA GLY A 53 -5.30 0.93 -7.14
C GLY A 53 -5.15 1.74 -8.43
N ILE A 54 -6.14 2.62 -8.66
CA ILE A 54 -6.15 3.55 -9.78
C ILE A 54 -5.14 4.68 -9.57
N GLU A 55 -4.56 5.17 -10.67
CA GLU A 55 -3.61 6.28 -10.65
C GLU A 55 -4.28 7.64 -10.43
N GLU A 56 -5.52 7.78 -10.91
CA GLU A 56 -6.28 9.02 -10.89
C GLU A 56 -7.68 8.78 -10.30
N PRO A 57 -8.18 9.66 -9.39
CA PRO A 57 -9.56 9.59 -8.92
C PRO A 57 -10.54 9.75 -10.09
N THR A 58 -11.66 9.02 -10.00
CA THR A 58 -12.79 9.14 -10.92
C THR A 58 -14.05 9.54 -10.14
N GLU A 59 -15.16 9.82 -10.82
CA GLU A 59 -16.44 10.09 -10.14
C GLU A 59 -16.92 8.95 -9.23
N LYS A 60 -16.42 7.73 -9.44
CA LYS A 60 -16.86 6.52 -8.73
C LYS A 60 -15.81 5.91 -7.81
N TRP A 61 -14.53 6.21 -8.04
CA TRP A 61 -13.43 5.50 -7.38
C TRP A 61 -12.35 6.49 -6.94
N ASN A 62 -11.88 6.31 -5.71
CA ASN A 62 -10.75 7.05 -5.16
C ASN A 62 -9.49 6.15 -5.14
N PRO A 63 -8.29 6.72 -5.21
CA PRO A 63 -7.03 6.00 -5.00
C PRO A 63 -6.98 5.34 -3.62
N THR A 64 -6.52 4.10 -3.59
CA THR A 64 -6.37 3.31 -2.36
C THR A 64 -5.07 2.52 -2.38
N VAL A 65 -4.60 2.12 -1.21
CA VAL A 65 -3.49 1.18 -1.06
C VAL A 65 -3.97 -0.07 -0.34
N GLY A 66 -3.70 -1.23 -0.92
CA GLY A 66 -4.00 -2.52 -0.33
C GLY A 66 -2.73 -3.25 0.10
N VAL A 67 -2.66 -3.67 1.36
CA VAL A 67 -1.51 -4.39 1.93
C VAL A 67 -1.98 -5.53 2.83
N LYS A 68 -1.16 -6.56 2.97
CA LYS A 68 -1.42 -7.70 3.85
C LYS A 68 -0.69 -7.51 5.17
N LEU A 69 -1.42 -7.47 6.28
CA LEU A 69 -0.89 -7.21 7.61
C LEU A 69 -1.20 -8.38 8.55
N PRO A 70 -0.34 -9.41 8.67
CA PRO A 70 -0.56 -10.47 9.65
C PRO A 70 -0.50 -10.01 11.11
N GLU A 71 0.30 -8.99 11.41
CA GLU A 71 0.55 -8.49 12.77
C GLU A 71 -0.18 -7.15 13.00
N SER A 72 -0.10 -6.23 12.04
CA SER A 72 -0.64 -4.87 12.19
C SER A 72 -2.14 -4.75 11.85
N HIS A 73 -2.82 -5.83 11.48
CA HIS A 73 -4.23 -5.80 11.03
C HIS A 73 -5.17 -5.04 11.98
N GLY A 74 -5.10 -5.35 13.27
CA GLY A 74 -5.97 -4.75 14.28
C GLY A 74 -5.70 -3.26 14.47
N HIS A 75 -4.44 -2.84 14.41
CA HIS A 75 -4.05 -1.43 14.50
C HIS A 75 -4.49 -0.66 13.26
N ALA A 76 -4.32 -1.24 12.06
CA ALA A 76 -4.74 -0.62 10.82
C ALA A 76 -6.26 -0.37 10.78
N LEU A 77 -7.06 -1.35 11.20
CA LEU A 77 -8.53 -1.22 11.25
C LEU A 77 -9.05 -0.26 12.33
N ALA A 78 -8.19 0.20 13.25
CA ALA A 78 -8.57 1.25 14.21
C ALA A 78 -8.48 2.65 13.59
N LEU A 79 -7.86 2.80 12.41
CA LEU A 79 -7.76 4.07 11.70
C LEU A 79 -9.03 4.35 10.89
N ASP A 80 -9.41 5.62 10.85
CA ASP A 80 -10.61 6.07 10.12
C ASP A 80 -10.49 5.80 8.62
N GLY A 81 -11.51 5.16 8.06
CA GLY A 81 -11.60 4.80 6.64
C GLY A 81 -10.79 3.58 6.19
N VAL A 82 -9.97 2.96 7.04
CA VAL A 82 -9.29 1.70 6.71
C VAL A 82 -10.26 0.54 6.88
N GLU A 83 -10.38 -0.29 5.85
CA GLU A 83 -11.36 -1.39 5.82
C GLU A 83 -10.70 -2.72 5.44
N PRO A 84 -11.25 -3.88 5.87
CA PRO A 84 -10.81 -5.16 5.35
C PRO A 84 -11.03 -5.23 3.83
N SER A 85 -10.04 -5.69 3.08
CA SER A 85 -10.17 -5.77 1.62
C SER A 85 -11.27 -6.74 1.20
N GLY A 86 -11.96 -6.40 0.09
CA GLY A 86 -13.05 -7.20 -0.47
C GLY A 86 -12.64 -8.60 -0.97
N TYR A 87 -13.60 -9.31 -1.57
CA TYR A 87 -13.38 -10.62 -2.23
C TYR A 87 -12.71 -11.69 -1.34
N GLY A 88 -12.94 -11.63 -0.02
CA GLY A 88 -12.37 -12.58 0.94
C GLY A 88 -10.91 -12.30 1.31
N LEU A 89 -10.27 -11.27 0.72
CA LEU A 89 -8.90 -10.89 1.05
C LEU A 89 -8.78 -10.39 2.49
N GLY A 90 -9.80 -9.71 3.02
CA GLY A 90 -9.84 -9.29 4.43
C GLY A 90 -9.70 -10.46 5.42
N LYS A 91 -10.27 -11.64 5.10
CA LYS A 91 -10.08 -12.85 5.94
C LYS A 91 -8.66 -13.38 5.91
N ALA A 92 -7.89 -13.03 4.89
CA ALA A 92 -6.48 -13.36 4.75
C ALA A 92 -5.55 -12.26 5.29
N GLY A 93 -6.09 -11.27 6.00
CA GLY A 93 -5.33 -10.18 6.64
C GLY A 93 -5.04 -9.00 5.72
N TRP A 94 -5.73 -8.85 4.59
CA TRP A 94 -5.58 -7.68 3.73
C TRP A 94 -6.47 -6.52 4.20
N VAL A 95 -5.90 -5.32 4.20
CA VAL A 95 -6.61 -4.06 4.44
C VAL A 95 -6.51 -3.15 3.23
N THR A 96 -7.51 -2.29 3.06
CA THR A 96 -7.57 -1.24 2.04
C THR A 96 -7.57 0.12 2.74
N ILE A 97 -6.63 0.97 2.35
CA ILE A 97 -6.36 2.28 2.94
C ILE A 97 -6.73 3.37 1.93
N PRO A 98 -7.66 4.28 2.24
CA PRO A 98 -8.06 5.35 1.34
C PRO A 98 -7.03 6.49 1.33
N LEU A 99 -6.32 6.68 0.20
CA LEU A 99 -5.26 7.68 0.09
C LEU A 99 -5.74 9.13 0.20
N MET A 100 -7.00 9.39 -0.14
CA MET A 100 -7.60 10.72 -0.01
C MET A 100 -8.23 10.97 1.38
N GLY A 101 -8.16 9.98 2.28
CA GLY A 101 -8.66 10.06 3.65
C GLY A 101 -7.63 10.62 4.64
N THR A 102 -7.88 10.39 5.92
CA THR A 102 -6.90 10.66 6.98
C THR A 102 -5.90 9.54 7.00
N LEU A 103 -4.68 9.82 6.54
CA LEU A 103 -3.59 8.85 6.52
C LEU A 103 -2.79 8.87 7.82
N PRO A 104 -2.25 7.71 8.27
CA PRO A 104 -1.18 7.69 9.25
C PRO A 104 0.09 8.34 8.67
N GLU A 105 1.13 8.47 9.50
CA GLU A 105 2.45 8.92 9.05
C GLU A 105 2.97 8.03 7.91
N THR A 106 3.69 8.62 6.96
CA THR A 106 4.17 7.91 5.76
C THR A 106 5.05 6.73 6.16
N GLU A 107 5.86 6.89 7.21
CA GLU A 107 6.70 5.85 7.80
C GLU A 107 5.90 4.62 8.19
N VAL A 108 4.72 4.78 8.81
CA VAL A 108 3.84 3.66 9.17
C VAL A 108 3.35 2.92 7.92
N LEU A 109 3.03 3.65 6.85
CA LEU A 109 2.62 3.04 5.57
C LEU A 109 3.78 2.27 4.91
N LEU A 110 5.01 2.75 5.05
CA LEU A 110 6.21 2.06 4.56
C LEU A 110 6.43 0.75 5.34
N ASP A 111 6.34 0.79 6.67
CA ASP A 111 6.42 -0.41 7.52
C ASP A 111 5.38 -1.47 7.12
N TRP A 112 4.16 -1.03 6.81
CA TRP A 112 3.08 -1.91 6.36
C TRP A 112 3.33 -2.53 4.98
N ILE A 113 4.00 -1.82 4.08
CA ILE A 113 4.43 -2.38 2.79
C ILE A 113 5.50 -3.44 2.99
N GLU A 114 6.45 -3.21 3.90
CA GLU A 114 7.47 -4.19 4.26
C GLU A 114 6.85 -5.44 4.91
N GLU A 115 5.95 -5.26 5.88
CA GLU A 115 5.20 -6.35 6.52
C GLU A 115 4.47 -7.20 5.46
N SER A 116 3.81 -6.53 4.50
CA SER A 116 3.14 -7.20 3.39
C SER A 116 4.10 -7.95 2.47
N TYR A 117 5.26 -7.37 2.15
CA TYR A 117 6.30 -8.06 1.40
C TYR A 117 6.78 -9.31 2.13
N ARG A 118 7.13 -9.20 3.43
CA ARG A 118 7.57 -10.32 4.27
C ARG A 118 6.48 -11.40 4.40
N ALA A 119 5.20 -11.01 4.41
CA ALA A 119 4.07 -11.95 4.47
C ALA A 119 3.83 -12.72 3.15
N VAL A 120 4.32 -12.22 2.01
CA VAL A 120 4.03 -12.78 0.67
C VAL A 120 5.27 -13.40 0.01
N ALA A 121 6.44 -12.80 0.22
CA ALA A 121 7.69 -13.16 -0.43
C ALA A 121 8.20 -14.55 0.02
N PRO A 122 8.89 -15.29 -0.87
CA PRO A 122 9.60 -16.50 -0.47
C PRO A 122 10.70 -16.20 0.57
N LYS A 123 10.95 -17.13 1.49
CA LYS A 123 11.98 -17.00 2.55
C LYS A 123 13.36 -16.58 2.05
N LYS A 124 13.75 -17.02 0.85
CA LYS A 124 15.04 -16.63 0.23
C LYS A 124 15.14 -15.13 -0.02
N LEU A 125 14.04 -14.48 -0.41
CA LEU A 125 14.03 -13.05 -0.70
C LEU A 125 13.94 -12.22 0.57
N ILE A 126 13.25 -12.72 1.59
CA ILE A 126 13.28 -12.13 2.94
C ILE A 126 14.71 -12.11 3.47
N ALA A 127 15.42 -13.25 3.43
CA ALA A 127 16.82 -13.30 3.84
C ALA A 127 17.73 -12.35 3.02
N LYS A 128 17.40 -12.10 1.74
CA LYS A 128 18.13 -11.13 0.92
C LYS A 128 17.82 -9.68 1.31
N LEU A 129 16.59 -9.40 1.71
CA LEU A 129 16.19 -8.09 2.24
C LEU A 129 16.96 -7.80 3.52
N ASP A 130 16.96 -8.72 4.48
CA ASP A 130 17.67 -8.58 5.76
C ASP A 130 19.16 -8.28 5.56
N LEU A 131 19.83 -9.02 4.68
CA LEU A 131 21.24 -8.80 4.36
C LEU A 131 21.54 -7.43 3.69
N SER A 132 20.55 -6.83 3.03
CA SER A 132 20.72 -5.51 2.41
C SER A 132 20.49 -4.36 3.37
N GLU A 133 19.80 -4.59 4.49
CA GLU A 133 19.60 -3.59 5.54
C GLU A 133 20.77 -3.54 6.53
N GLU A 134 21.51 -4.64 6.67
CA GLU A 134 22.69 -4.76 7.53
C GLU A 134 23.99 -4.22 6.88
N ALA A 135 23.97 -3.92 5.58
CA ALA A 135 25.14 -3.57 4.76
C ALA A 135 25.30 -2.05 4.55
#